data_AF-A0A6P7HN42-F1
#
_entry.id   AF-A0A6P7HN42-F1
#
_cell.length_a   1.000
_cell.length_b   1.000
_cell.length_c   1.000
_cell.angle_alpha   90.00
_cell.angle_beta   90.00
_cell.angle_gamma   90.00
#
_symmetry.space_group_name_H-M   'P 1'
#
loop_
_entity.id
_entity.type
_entity.pdbx_description
1 polymer ?
#
loop_
_entity_poly.entity_id
_entity_poly.type
_entity_poly.pdbx_seq_one_letter_code
_entity_poly.pdbx_strand_id
1 'polypeptide(L)'
;MDALLSKLFSSEEEELYILNCMAYFMVFMAACTFVTLLFENVPYGRYATSKYGFPVNVRFAWFVQELPAFLLPLCLVIWTSCAKTSLLPNQLLIAMYFCHYVQRSLIYPFLIRGGKPTPFASFALAFVFCIYNGYMQIRYLSHYADYPADWVTHPCFIIGSVLWLAGWLVNVHSDHILRNLRKPGETGYKIPTGGMFQYVSGANFLGEITEWAGFALAGHSVQSASFALFTTVVLTSRAVAHHKWYLAKFDDYPKSRKALIPLLF
;
A
#
# COMPACT_ATOMS: atom_id res chain seq x y z
N MET A 1 0.75 11.93 -23.08
CA MET A 1 -0.22 11.95 -21.96
C MET A 1 -0.78 13.36 -21.79
N ASP A 2 0.02 14.41 -21.99
CA ASP A 2 -0.43 15.82 -21.92
C ASP A 2 -1.68 16.14 -22.76
N ALA A 3 -1.74 15.69 -24.02
CA ALA A 3 -2.92 15.92 -24.88
C ALA A 3 -4.21 15.22 -24.40
N LEU A 4 -4.09 14.23 -23.51
CA LEU A 4 -5.24 13.60 -22.86
C LEU A 4 -5.62 14.38 -21.59
N LEU A 5 -4.63 14.77 -20.78
CA LEU A 5 -4.85 15.59 -19.58
C LEU A 5 -5.46 16.96 -19.93
N SER A 6 -5.00 17.61 -21.01
CA SER A 6 -5.56 18.89 -21.46
C SER A 6 -6.98 18.80 -22.02
N LYS A 7 -7.49 17.59 -22.30
CA LYS A 7 -8.91 17.36 -22.61
C LYS A 7 -9.74 17.09 -21.36
N LEU A 8 -9.10 16.61 -20.30
CA LEU A 8 -9.75 16.26 -19.03
C LEU A 8 -9.83 17.47 -18.08
N PHE A 9 -8.83 18.35 -18.13
CA PHE A 9 -8.72 19.52 -17.29
C PHE A 9 -8.56 20.77 -18.14
N SER A 10 -9.30 21.82 -17.79
CA SER A 10 -9.26 23.13 -18.48
C SER A 10 -8.05 23.97 -18.07
N SER A 11 -7.44 23.70 -16.92
CA SER A 11 -6.26 24.41 -16.41
C SER A 11 -5.44 23.57 -15.42
N GLU A 12 -4.20 23.97 -15.16
CA GLU A 12 -3.35 23.36 -14.12
C GLU A 12 -3.92 23.55 -12.71
N GLU A 13 -4.58 24.69 -12.45
CA GLU A 13 -5.25 24.97 -11.17
C GLU A 13 -6.44 24.02 -10.93
N GLU A 14 -7.22 23.74 -11.98
CA GLU A 14 -8.33 22.77 -11.90
C GLU A 14 -7.81 21.37 -11.60
N GLU A 15 -6.75 20.92 -12.29
CA GLU A 15 -6.17 19.60 -12.03
C GLU A 15 -5.62 19.49 -10.59
N LEU A 16 -4.95 20.53 -10.07
CA LEU A 16 -4.52 20.55 -8.67
C LEU A 16 -5.71 20.51 -7.70
N TYR A 17 -6.78 21.24 -7.98
CA TYR A 17 -8.02 21.19 -7.20
C TYR A 17 -8.62 19.78 -7.19
N ILE A 18 -8.66 19.10 -8.35
CA ILE A 18 -9.12 17.71 -8.46
C ILE A 18 -8.23 16.79 -7.61
N LEU A 19 -6.91 16.91 -7.68
CA LEU A 19 -5.98 16.12 -6.87
C LEU A 19 -6.20 16.30 -5.36
N ASN A 20 -6.52 17.52 -4.93
CA ASN A 20 -6.90 17.78 -3.53
C ASN A 20 -8.26 17.14 -3.18
N CYS A 21 -9.26 17.26 -4.07
CA CYS A 21 -10.56 16.60 -3.89
C CYS A 21 -10.42 15.08 -3.79
N MET A 22 -9.54 14.49 -4.61
CA MET A 22 -9.18 13.08 -4.51
C MET A 22 -8.63 12.78 -3.11
N ALA A 23 -7.59 13.48 -2.65
CA ALA A 23 -7.01 13.22 -1.34
C ALA A 23 -8.05 13.30 -0.19
N TYR A 24 -8.90 14.33 -0.18
CA TYR A 24 -9.97 14.45 0.82
C TYR A 24 -11.04 13.35 0.68
N PHE A 25 -11.39 12.97 -0.54
CA PHE A 25 -12.28 11.83 -0.77
C PHE A 25 -11.66 10.53 -0.26
N MET A 26 -10.35 10.31 -0.42
CA MET A 26 -9.66 9.15 0.13
C MET A 26 -9.70 9.15 1.67
N VAL A 27 -9.56 10.30 2.33
CA VAL A 27 -9.73 10.44 3.79
C VAL A 27 -11.15 10.08 4.21
N PHE A 28 -12.16 10.60 3.51
CA PHE A 28 -13.56 10.26 3.75
C PHE A 28 -13.81 8.75 3.57
N MET A 29 -13.28 8.16 2.49
CA MET A 29 -13.36 6.73 2.23
C MET A 29 -12.61 5.92 3.27
N ALA A 30 -11.52 6.41 3.86
CA ALA A 30 -10.84 5.76 4.99
C ALA A 30 -11.77 5.68 6.21
N ALA A 31 -12.53 6.73 6.52
CA ALA A 31 -13.50 6.72 7.60
C ALA A 31 -14.66 5.73 7.33
N CYS A 32 -15.24 5.76 6.13
CA CYS A 32 -16.28 4.81 5.72
C CYS A 32 -15.78 3.35 5.75
N THR A 33 -14.55 3.13 5.28
CA THR A 33 -13.89 1.83 5.31
C THR A 33 -13.64 1.38 6.74
N PHE A 34 -13.16 2.25 7.62
CA PHE A 34 -12.99 1.95 9.04
C PHE A 34 -14.28 1.42 9.65
N VAL A 35 -15.39 2.15 9.48
CA VAL A 35 -16.71 1.74 10.01
C VAL A 35 -17.14 0.40 9.44
N THR A 36 -17.02 0.20 8.13
CA THR A 36 -17.37 -1.07 7.47
C THR A 36 -16.54 -2.23 8.01
N LEU A 37 -15.25 -2.00 8.23
CA LEU A 37 -14.29 -2.99 8.72
C LEU A 37 -14.43 -3.33 10.22
N LEU A 38 -15.32 -2.64 10.95
CA LEU A 38 -15.75 -3.07 12.29
C LEU A 38 -16.72 -4.26 12.23
N PHE A 39 -17.42 -4.43 11.10
CA PHE A 39 -18.46 -5.44 10.94
C PHE A 39 -18.08 -6.57 9.98
N GLU A 40 -17.29 -6.28 8.94
CA GLU A 40 -16.87 -7.25 7.93
C GLU A 40 -15.36 -7.23 7.70
N ASN A 41 -14.75 -8.40 7.49
CA ASN A 41 -13.34 -8.47 7.09
C ASN A 41 -13.18 -8.22 5.59
N VAL A 42 -12.06 -7.61 5.17
CA VAL A 42 -11.77 -7.45 3.73
C VAL A 42 -11.78 -8.84 3.05
N PRO A 43 -12.61 -9.06 2.03
CA PRO A 43 -12.97 -10.40 1.57
C PRO A 43 -11.96 -11.01 0.59
N TYR A 44 -10.70 -11.16 1.01
CA TYR A 44 -9.66 -11.88 0.26
C TYR A 44 -8.73 -12.67 1.19
N GLY A 45 -7.99 -13.61 0.60
CA GLY A 45 -7.11 -14.51 1.35
C GLY A 45 -7.93 -15.41 2.27
N ARG A 46 -7.61 -15.46 3.56
CA ARG A 46 -8.31 -16.33 4.51
C ARG A 46 -9.81 -16.05 4.67
N TYR A 47 -10.24 -14.82 4.37
CA TYR A 47 -11.63 -14.37 4.46
C TYR A 47 -12.35 -14.31 3.10
N ALA A 48 -11.75 -14.88 2.04
CA ALA A 48 -12.39 -14.94 0.73
C ALA A 48 -13.73 -15.71 0.79
N THR A 49 -14.75 -15.15 0.16
CA THR A 49 -16.11 -15.72 0.06
C THR A 49 -16.73 -15.40 -1.30
N SER A 50 -17.60 -16.27 -1.80
CA SER A 50 -18.29 -16.12 -3.10
C SER A 50 -19.30 -14.97 -3.13
N LYS A 51 -19.66 -14.40 -1.97
CA LYS A 51 -20.53 -13.20 -1.86
C LYS A 51 -20.00 -12.02 -2.68
N TYR A 52 -18.68 -11.91 -2.87
CA TYR A 52 -18.04 -10.77 -3.55
C TYR A 52 -17.57 -11.11 -4.97
N GLY A 53 -18.29 -12.01 -5.64
CA GLY A 53 -18.09 -12.35 -7.05
C GLY A 53 -17.30 -13.63 -7.29
N PHE A 54 -17.08 -13.93 -8.56
CA PHE A 54 -16.41 -15.15 -9.00
C PHE A 54 -14.92 -15.16 -8.62
N PRO A 55 -14.32 -16.35 -8.42
CA PRO A 55 -12.92 -16.47 -8.03
C PRO A 55 -11.98 -16.10 -9.18
N VAL A 56 -11.04 -15.19 -8.92
CA VAL A 56 -9.92 -14.84 -9.81
C VAL A 56 -8.66 -15.52 -9.29
N ASN A 57 -7.84 -16.08 -10.20
CA ASN A 57 -6.55 -16.69 -9.84
C ASN A 57 -5.70 -15.68 -9.05
N VAL A 58 -5.16 -16.10 -7.90
CA VAL A 58 -4.48 -15.19 -6.96
C VAL A 58 -3.26 -14.50 -7.57
N ARG A 59 -2.43 -15.19 -8.38
CA ARG A 59 -1.25 -14.58 -9.00
C ARG A 59 -1.65 -13.56 -10.04
N PHE A 60 -2.63 -13.91 -10.87
CA PHE A 60 -3.18 -13.00 -11.87
C PHE A 60 -3.82 -11.76 -11.22
N ALA A 61 -4.64 -11.97 -10.18
CA ALA A 61 -5.30 -10.88 -9.47
C ALA A 61 -4.27 -9.89 -8.91
N TRP A 62 -3.26 -10.37 -8.17
CA TRP A 62 -2.23 -9.51 -7.59
C TRP A 62 -1.33 -8.84 -8.63
N PHE A 63 -1.01 -9.53 -9.74
CA PHE A 63 -0.25 -8.90 -10.81
C PHE A 63 -1.06 -7.77 -11.45
N VAL A 64 -2.29 -8.04 -11.89
CA VAL A 64 -3.09 -7.08 -12.65
C VAL A 64 -3.60 -5.94 -11.78
N GLN A 65 -4.00 -6.19 -10.53
CA GLN A 65 -4.58 -5.14 -9.68
C GLN A 65 -3.53 -4.08 -9.27
N GLU A 66 -2.27 -4.49 -9.06
CA GLU A 66 -1.19 -3.59 -8.60
C GLU A 66 -0.46 -2.91 -9.77
N LEU A 67 -0.56 -3.47 -10.98
CA LEU A 67 0.16 -2.98 -12.15
C LEU A 67 -0.15 -1.51 -12.52
N PRO A 68 -1.39 -1.00 -12.42
CA PRO A 68 -1.69 0.41 -12.70
C PRO A 68 -0.95 1.38 -11.80
N ALA A 69 -0.72 1.02 -10.52
CA ALA A 69 0.03 1.86 -9.60
C ALA A 69 1.53 1.95 -9.96
N PHE A 70 2.01 1.14 -10.90
CA PHE A 70 3.35 1.26 -11.50
C PHE A 70 3.28 1.90 -12.90
N LEU A 71 2.48 1.34 -13.81
CA LEU A 71 2.48 1.75 -15.21
C LEU A 71 1.94 3.15 -15.41
N LEU A 72 0.86 3.54 -14.75
CA LEU A 72 0.29 4.87 -14.92
C LEU A 72 1.25 5.96 -14.43
N PRO A 73 1.82 5.86 -13.20
CA PRO A 73 2.95 6.70 -12.78
C PRO A 73 4.11 6.76 -13.77
N LEU A 74 4.53 5.63 -14.33
CA LEU A 74 5.63 5.59 -15.29
C LEU A 74 5.28 6.39 -16.55
N CYS A 75 4.07 6.23 -17.07
CA CYS A 75 3.55 7.00 -18.19
C CYS A 75 3.47 8.50 -17.87
N LEU A 76 3.12 8.88 -16.64
CA LEU A 76 3.09 10.28 -16.21
C LEU A 76 4.50 10.88 -16.23
N VAL A 77 5.49 10.21 -15.65
CA VAL A 77 6.87 10.72 -15.58
C VAL A 77 7.55 10.80 -16.95
N ILE A 78 7.25 9.86 -17.86
CA ILE A 78 7.90 9.83 -19.19
C ILE A 78 7.19 10.73 -20.21
N TRP A 79 5.87 10.83 -20.17
CA TRP A 79 5.05 11.44 -21.24
C TRP A 79 4.24 12.68 -20.83
N THR A 80 4.58 13.30 -19.70
CA THR A 80 4.06 14.60 -19.30
C THR A 80 5.17 15.61 -19.06
N SER A 81 4.87 16.90 -19.22
CA SER A 81 5.75 17.97 -18.74
C SER A 81 5.91 17.83 -17.22
N CYS A 82 7.12 17.53 -16.78
CA CYS A 82 7.42 17.27 -15.38
C CYS A 82 8.25 18.42 -14.80
N ALA A 83 7.59 19.57 -14.58
CA ALA A 83 8.24 20.79 -14.11
C ALA A 83 9.03 20.59 -12.80
N LYS A 84 8.63 19.61 -11.96
CA LYS A 84 9.23 19.36 -10.65
C LYS A 84 10.16 18.14 -10.59
N THR A 85 10.24 17.30 -11.63
CA THR A 85 11.11 16.10 -11.59
C THR A 85 12.59 16.39 -11.77
N SER A 86 12.96 17.64 -12.05
CA SER A 86 14.35 18.11 -11.99
C SER A 86 14.81 18.41 -10.55
N LEU A 87 13.88 18.50 -9.60
CA LEU A 87 14.16 18.82 -8.20
C LEU A 87 14.43 17.55 -7.39
N LEU A 88 15.51 17.55 -6.62
CA LEU A 88 15.98 16.39 -5.86
C LEU A 88 14.94 15.81 -4.88
N PRO A 89 14.19 16.59 -4.08
CA PRO A 89 13.18 16.03 -3.19
C PRO A 89 12.11 15.23 -3.93
N ASN A 90 11.62 15.75 -5.06
CA ASN A 90 10.62 15.10 -5.90
C ASN A 90 11.17 13.81 -6.51
N GLN A 91 12.41 13.82 -7.01
CA GLN A 91 13.06 12.62 -7.55
C GLN A 91 13.15 11.51 -6.51
N LEU A 92 13.55 11.84 -5.28
CA LEU A 92 13.69 10.87 -4.20
C LEU A 92 12.34 10.27 -3.80
N LEU A 93 11.30 11.09 -3.63
CA LEU A 93 9.95 10.61 -3.31
C LEU A 93 9.35 9.76 -4.44
N ILE A 94 9.52 10.19 -5.70
CA ILE A 94 9.09 9.40 -6.86
C ILE A 94 9.84 8.06 -6.89
N ALA A 95 11.15 8.06 -6.63
CA ALA A 95 11.95 6.85 -6.56
C ALA A 95 11.51 5.90 -5.44
N MET A 96 11.19 6.41 -4.25
CA MET A 96 10.62 5.62 -3.14
C MET A 96 9.31 4.95 -3.57
N TYR A 97 8.39 5.71 -4.16
CA TYR A 97 7.12 5.19 -4.66
C TYR A 97 7.33 4.09 -5.70
N PHE A 98 8.20 4.31 -6.70
CA PHE A 98 8.49 3.29 -7.71
C PHE A 98 9.21 2.07 -7.13
N CYS A 99 10.11 2.24 -6.17
CA CYS A 99 10.79 1.13 -5.51
C CYS A 99 9.78 0.17 -4.86
N HIS A 100 8.79 0.73 -4.15
CA HIS A 100 7.67 -0.04 -3.61
C HIS A 100 6.93 -0.79 -4.72
N TYR A 101 6.43 -0.09 -5.74
CA TYR A 101 5.56 -0.70 -6.74
C TYR A 101 6.29 -1.61 -7.75
N VAL A 102 7.59 -1.44 -7.96
CA VAL A 102 8.40 -2.46 -8.65
C VAL A 102 8.39 -3.76 -7.85
N GLN A 103 8.62 -3.68 -6.53
CA GLN A 103 8.54 -4.86 -5.68
C GLN A 103 7.12 -5.44 -5.67
N ARG A 104 6.10 -4.61 -5.43
CA ARG A 104 4.72 -5.06 -5.22
C ARG A 104 4.04 -5.55 -6.50
N SER A 105 4.30 -4.92 -7.65
CA SER A 105 3.62 -5.22 -8.91
C SER A 105 4.42 -6.16 -9.81
N LEU A 106 5.75 -6.07 -9.83
CA LEU A 106 6.59 -6.81 -10.78
C LEU A 106 7.37 -7.98 -10.15
N ILE A 107 7.52 -8.03 -8.83
CA ILE A 107 8.29 -9.09 -8.15
C ILE A 107 7.36 -9.96 -7.28
N TYR A 108 6.62 -9.34 -6.37
CA TYR A 108 5.79 -10.04 -5.38
C TYR A 108 4.79 -11.03 -6.00
N PRO A 109 4.01 -10.70 -7.06
CA PRO A 109 2.97 -11.59 -7.59
C PRO A 109 3.54 -12.88 -8.17
N PHE A 110 4.73 -12.82 -8.77
CA PHE A 110 5.44 -13.97 -9.34
C PHE A 110 6.04 -14.89 -8.26
N LEU A 111 6.23 -14.36 -7.05
CA LEU A 111 6.74 -15.10 -5.90
C LEU A 111 5.62 -15.70 -5.02
N ILE A 112 4.34 -15.40 -5.29
CA ILE A 112 3.21 -15.95 -4.53
C ILE A 112 3.18 -17.48 -4.64
N ARG A 113 3.15 -18.15 -3.48
CA ARG A 113 3.05 -19.61 -3.36
C ARG A 113 1.71 -20.03 -2.78
N GLY A 114 0.90 -20.70 -3.59
CA GLY A 114 -0.48 -21.07 -3.25
C GLY A 114 -1.35 -19.85 -2.95
N GLY A 115 -2.38 -20.03 -2.12
CA GLY A 115 -3.31 -18.97 -1.75
C GLY A 115 -4.72 -19.23 -2.28
N LYS A 116 -5.73 -18.75 -1.55
CA LYS A 116 -7.11 -18.82 -2.03
C LYS A 116 -7.30 -17.86 -3.22
N PRO A 117 -8.13 -18.21 -4.21
CA PRO A 117 -8.56 -17.26 -5.24
C PRO A 117 -9.11 -15.98 -4.63
N THR A 118 -8.89 -14.86 -5.32
CA THR A 118 -9.35 -13.54 -4.91
C THR A 118 -10.74 -13.29 -5.49
N PRO A 119 -11.75 -12.89 -4.71
CA PRO A 119 -13.06 -12.54 -5.26
C PRO A 119 -12.97 -11.35 -6.22
N PHE A 120 -13.71 -11.42 -7.33
CA PHE A 120 -13.65 -10.43 -8.40
C PHE A 120 -13.86 -8.98 -7.92
N ALA A 121 -14.81 -8.73 -7.01
CA ALA A 121 -15.07 -7.37 -6.54
C ALA A 121 -13.88 -6.78 -5.76
N SER A 122 -13.17 -7.59 -4.95
CA SER A 122 -11.95 -7.14 -4.27
C SER A 122 -10.83 -6.83 -5.25
N PHE A 123 -10.65 -7.69 -6.26
CA PHE A 123 -9.69 -7.49 -7.33
C PHE A 123 -9.97 -6.20 -8.12
N ALA A 124 -11.23 -6.00 -8.55
CA ALA A 124 -11.63 -4.83 -9.32
C ALA A 124 -11.48 -3.53 -8.52
N LEU A 125 -11.85 -3.54 -7.23
CA LEU A 125 -11.69 -2.37 -6.37
C LEU A 125 -10.21 -2.01 -6.16
N ALA A 126 -9.34 -3.01 -5.97
CA ALA A 126 -7.89 -2.80 -5.87
C ALA A 126 -7.29 -2.23 -7.16
N PHE A 127 -7.74 -2.71 -8.33
CA PHE A 127 -7.32 -2.18 -9.63
C PHE A 127 -7.69 -0.69 -9.80
N VAL A 128 -8.94 -0.34 -9.49
CA VAL A 128 -9.41 1.06 -9.54
C VAL A 128 -8.66 1.93 -8.53
N PHE A 129 -8.45 1.42 -7.31
CA PHE A 129 -7.68 2.11 -6.29
C PHE A 129 -6.23 2.37 -6.74
N CYS A 130 -5.58 1.41 -7.39
CA CYS A 130 -4.21 1.56 -7.87
C CYS A 130 -4.08 2.60 -9.00
N ILE A 131 -5.07 2.70 -9.89
CA ILE A 131 -5.15 3.80 -10.87
C ILE A 131 -5.29 5.14 -10.15
N TYR A 132 -6.28 5.21 -9.25
CA TYR A 132 -6.64 6.41 -8.52
C TYR A 132 -5.47 6.95 -7.68
N ASN A 133 -4.88 6.10 -6.86
CA ASN A 133 -3.77 6.45 -5.98
C ASN A 133 -2.50 6.74 -6.80
N GLY A 134 -2.19 5.90 -7.79
CA GLY A 134 -1.00 6.09 -8.62
C GLY A 134 -1.03 7.42 -9.37
N TYR A 135 -2.16 7.77 -9.98
CA TYR A 135 -2.34 9.08 -10.60
C TYR A 135 -2.19 10.21 -9.57
N MET A 136 -2.93 10.14 -8.44
CA MET A 136 -2.92 11.20 -7.44
C MET A 136 -1.52 11.49 -6.89
N GLN A 137 -0.80 10.45 -6.49
CA GLN A 137 0.52 10.57 -5.86
C GLN A 137 1.56 11.12 -6.83
N ILE A 138 1.64 10.53 -8.02
CA ILE A 138 2.75 10.81 -8.93
C ILE A 138 2.48 12.06 -9.75
N ARG A 139 1.23 12.34 -10.11
CA ARG A 139 0.89 13.62 -10.75
C ARG A 139 1.17 14.80 -9.82
N TYR A 140 0.80 14.68 -8.54
CA TYR A 140 1.14 15.72 -7.56
C TYR A 140 2.66 15.89 -7.43
N LEU A 141 3.41 14.80 -7.24
CA LEU A 141 4.87 14.87 -7.06
C LEU A 141 5.63 15.34 -8.30
N SER A 142 5.21 14.97 -9.50
CA SER A 142 5.94 15.31 -10.73
C SER A 142 5.65 16.72 -11.25
N HIS A 143 4.50 17.29 -10.89
CA HIS A 143 3.99 18.52 -11.51
C HIS A 143 3.72 19.66 -10.51
N TYR A 144 3.25 19.37 -9.30
CA TYR A 144 2.74 20.39 -8.37
C TYR A 144 3.53 20.53 -7.06
N ALA A 145 4.15 19.46 -6.57
CA ALA A 145 4.83 19.47 -5.30
C ALA A 145 6.06 20.38 -5.34
N ASP A 146 6.00 21.46 -4.56
CA ASP A 146 7.07 22.43 -4.42
C ASP A 146 7.65 22.35 -3.01
N TYR A 147 8.97 22.20 -2.94
CA TYR A 147 9.68 22.03 -1.68
C TYR A 147 10.76 23.09 -1.54
N PRO A 148 11.08 23.54 -0.32
CA PRO A 148 12.26 24.35 -0.06
C PRO A 148 13.54 23.69 -0.59
N ALA A 149 14.53 24.51 -1.00
CA ALA A 149 15.78 24.00 -1.58
C ALA A 149 16.56 23.07 -0.63
N ASP A 150 16.40 23.26 0.68
CA ASP A 150 17.02 22.49 1.75
C ASP A 150 16.14 21.34 2.27
N TRP A 151 14.99 21.05 1.63
CA TRP A 151 14.02 20.08 2.13
C TRP A 151 14.61 18.68 2.37
N VAL A 152 15.55 18.23 1.54
CA VAL A 152 16.22 16.93 1.72
C VAL A 152 17.04 16.84 3.02
N THR A 153 17.46 17.98 3.57
CA THR A 153 18.13 18.06 4.88
C THR A 153 17.18 18.38 6.03
N HIS A 154 15.92 18.68 5.74
CA HIS A 154 14.91 18.95 6.75
C HIS A 154 14.62 17.68 7.58
N PRO A 155 14.44 17.78 8.92
CA PRO A 155 14.22 16.62 9.79
C PRO A 155 13.04 15.73 9.35
N CYS A 156 11.94 16.33 8.87
CA CYS A 156 10.78 15.56 8.36
C CYS A 156 11.16 14.68 7.17
N PHE A 157 11.96 15.19 6.23
CA PHE A 157 12.38 14.41 5.06
C PHE A 157 13.32 13.28 5.46
N ILE A 158 14.30 13.55 6.33
CA ILE A 158 15.26 12.55 6.80
C ILE A 158 14.55 11.44 7.58
N ILE A 159 13.76 11.81 8.60
CA ILE A 159 13.02 10.85 9.44
C ILE A 159 12.02 10.07 8.58
N GLY A 160 11.29 10.77 7.70
CA GLY A 160 10.33 10.15 6.79
C GLY A 160 10.99 9.13 5.84
N SER A 161 12.15 9.46 5.28
CA SER A 161 12.94 8.56 4.42
C SER A 161 13.44 7.32 5.18
N VAL A 162 13.92 7.50 6.42
CA VAL A 162 14.36 6.39 7.27
C VAL A 162 13.20 5.47 7.63
N LEU A 163 12.05 6.04 8.02
CA LEU A 163 10.82 5.28 8.30
C LEU A 163 10.33 4.54 7.06
N TRP A 164 10.36 5.20 5.89
CA TRP A 164 10.00 4.59 4.61
C TRP A 164 10.85 3.34 4.34
N LEU A 165 12.18 3.48 4.41
CA LEU A 165 13.11 2.38 4.14
C LEU A 165 12.96 1.24 5.17
N ALA A 166 12.89 1.57 6.45
CA ALA A 166 12.73 0.57 7.51
C ALA A 166 11.41 -0.20 7.36
N GLY A 167 10.31 0.51 7.10
CA GLY A 167 8.99 -0.06 6.86
C GLY A 167 8.97 -0.99 5.65
N TRP A 168 9.52 -0.53 4.53
CA TRP A 168 9.62 -1.33 3.29
C TRP A 168 10.42 -2.62 3.50
N LEU A 169 11.59 -2.55 4.16
CA LEU A 169 12.40 -3.71 4.49
C LEU A 169 11.64 -4.71 5.38
N VAL A 170 10.92 -4.24 6.39
CA VAL A 170 10.09 -5.08 7.26
C VAL A 170 8.95 -5.73 6.46
N ASN A 171 8.30 -5.00 5.55
CA ASN A 171 7.25 -5.53 4.70
C ASN A 171 7.78 -6.66 3.80
N VAL A 172 8.84 -6.39 3.04
CA VAL A 172 9.44 -7.36 2.11
C VAL A 172 9.95 -8.60 2.83
N HIS A 173 10.61 -8.42 3.98
CA HIS A 173 11.11 -9.53 4.79
C HIS A 173 9.95 -10.38 5.36
N SER A 174 8.90 -9.74 5.87
CA SER A 174 7.75 -10.43 6.42
C SER A 174 6.97 -11.19 5.34
N ASP A 175 6.78 -10.60 4.16
CA ASP A 175 6.19 -11.27 3.00
C ASP A 175 7.05 -12.44 2.51
N HIS A 176 8.39 -12.32 2.58
CA HIS A 176 9.29 -13.45 2.34
C HIS A 176 9.05 -14.60 3.34
N ILE A 177 8.96 -14.32 4.64
CA ILE A 177 8.62 -15.34 5.65
C ILE A 177 7.28 -16.00 5.31
N LEU A 178 6.22 -15.21 5.08
CA LEU A 178 4.87 -15.73 4.81
C LEU A 178 4.81 -16.66 3.59
N ARG A 179 5.52 -16.31 2.51
CA ARG A 179 5.57 -17.13 1.29
C ARG A 179 6.35 -18.43 1.48
N ASN A 180 7.32 -18.45 2.41
CA ASN A 180 8.17 -19.60 2.69
C ASN A 180 7.70 -20.43 3.90
N LEU A 181 6.56 -20.11 4.51
CA LEU A 181 5.98 -20.95 5.58
C LEU A 181 5.71 -22.39 5.12
N ARG A 182 5.50 -22.58 3.81
CA ARG A 182 5.11 -23.85 3.21
C ARG A 182 6.14 -24.31 2.20
N LYS A 183 6.48 -25.60 2.26
CA LYS A 183 7.18 -26.29 1.17
C LYS A 183 6.22 -26.49 -0.01
N PRO A 184 6.72 -26.60 -1.25
CA PRO A 184 5.89 -26.97 -2.40
C PRO A 184 5.08 -28.24 -2.11
N GLY A 185 3.75 -28.19 -2.30
CA GLY A 185 2.84 -29.30 -2.02
C GLY A 185 2.17 -29.28 -0.63
N GLU A 186 2.68 -28.50 0.34
CA GLU A 186 2.03 -28.37 1.64
C GLU A 186 0.77 -27.48 1.58
N THR A 187 -0.30 -27.96 2.22
CA THR A 187 -1.56 -27.23 2.39
C THR A 187 -1.77 -26.80 3.84
N GLY A 188 -2.81 -26.00 4.10
CA GLY A 188 -3.09 -25.48 5.44
C GLY A 188 -2.32 -24.20 5.78
N TYR A 189 -2.67 -23.61 6.93
CA TYR A 189 -2.00 -22.43 7.47
C TYR A 189 -0.97 -22.86 8.52
N LYS A 190 0.08 -22.06 8.68
CA LYS A 190 1.12 -22.24 9.71
C LYS A 190 1.32 -20.94 10.48
N ILE A 191 1.84 -21.05 11.70
CA ILE A 191 2.22 -19.90 12.53
C ILE A 191 3.52 -19.30 11.96
N PRO A 192 3.54 -18.01 11.57
CA PRO A 192 4.77 -17.39 11.13
C PRO A 192 5.74 -17.16 12.30
N THR A 193 7.02 -17.40 12.08
CA THR A 193 8.10 -17.21 13.07
C THR A 193 9.29 -16.51 12.40
N GLY A 194 10.11 -15.82 13.21
CA GLY A 194 11.25 -15.03 12.73
C GLY A 194 10.90 -13.55 12.46
N GLY A 195 11.93 -12.70 12.50
CA GLY A 195 11.78 -11.25 12.29
C GLY A 195 10.72 -10.62 13.19
N MET A 196 9.95 -9.67 12.63
CA MET A 196 8.89 -8.97 13.36
C MET A 196 7.71 -9.86 13.76
N PHE A 197 7.57 -11.08 13.18
CA PHE A 197 6.56 -12.03 13.64
C PHE A 197 6.83 -12.57 15.04
N GLN A 198 8.03 -12.36 15.61
CA GLN A 198 8.28 -12.66 17.03
C GLN A 198 7.41 -11.80 17.96
N TYR A 199 7.07 -10.58 17.54
CA TYR A 199 6.36 -9.60 18.36
C TYR A 199 4.91 -9.41 17.95
N VAL A 200 4.61 -9.45 16.65
CA VAL A 200 3.28 -9.08 16.11
C VAL A 200 2.76 -10.06 15.06
N SER A 201 1.44 -10.21 14.97
CA SER A 201 0.79 -11.08 13.97
C SER A 201 0.79 -10.49 12.57
N GLY A 202 0.63 -9.17 12.46
CA GLY A 202 0.60 -8.43 11.19
C GLY A 202 1.93 -7.78 10.86
N ALA A 203 3.04 -8.52 10.91
CA ALA A 203 4.38 -7.96 10.72
C ALA A 203 4.58 -7.25 9.36
N ASN A 204 4.07 -7.83 8.27
CA ASN A 204 4.12 -7.20 6.95
C ASN A 204 3.26 -5.92 6.90
N PHE A 205 2.10 -5.95 7.55
CA PHE A 205 1.21 -4.79 7.67
C PHE A 205 1.84 -3.65 8.48
N LEU A 206 2.52 -3.96 9.60
CA LEU A 206 3.27 -2.97 10.36
C LEU A 206 4.34 -2.30 9.50
N GLY A 207 5.09 -3.09 8.73
CA GLY A 207 6.09 -2.58 7.80
C GLY A 207 5.49 -1.60 6.79
N GLU A 208 4.40 -1.99 6.13
CA GLU A 208 3.74 -1.18 5.10
C GLU A 208 3.10 0.10 5.66
N ILE A 209 2.50 0.04 6.85
CA ILE A 209 1.99 1.23 7.54
C ILE A 209 3.13 2.20 7.86
N THR A 210 4.24 1.68 8.39
CA THR A 210 5.43 2.49 8.71
C THR A 210 6.03 3.10 7.45
N GLU A 211 6.05 2.32 6.36
CA GLU A 211 6.54 2.76 5.06
C GLU A 211 5.78 3.99 4.56
N TRP A 212 4.45 3.90 4.48
CA TRP A 212 3.62 4.98 3.96
C TRP A 212 3.48 6.16 4.92
N ALA A 213 3.57 5.92 6.23
CA ALA A 213 3.69 7.01 7.21
C ALA A 213 5.00 7.80 7.01
N GLY A 214 6.12 7.10 6.77
CA GLY A 214 7.39 7.72 6.43
C GLY A 214 7.33 8.51 5.11
N PHE A 215 6.71 7.92 4.08
CA PHE A 215 6.46 8.58 2.80
C PHE A 215 5.64 9.87 2.96
N ALA A 216 4.57 9.84 3.76
CA ALA A 216 3.75 11.02 4.03
C ALA A 216 4.51 12.09 4.82
N LEU A 217 5.36 11.70 5.78
CA LEU A 217 6.18 12.64 6.53
C LEU A 217 7.22 13.34 5.65
N ALA A 218 7.84 12.61 4.72
CA ALA A 218 8.82 13.17 3.78
C ALA A 218 8.16 13.98 2.65
N GLY A 219 7.01 13.52 2.15
CA GLY A 219 6.25 14.18 1.08
C GLY A 219 5.40 15.36 1.54
N HIS A 220 5.08 15.43 2.83
CA HIS A 220 4.41 16.55 3.50
C HIS A 220 3.24 17.15 2.70
N SER A 221 2.37 16.26 2.19
CA SER A 221 1.23 16.61 1.34
C SER A 221 -0.05 15.91 1.76
N VAL A 222 -1.20 16.50 1.43
CA VAL A 222 -2.50 15.88 1.73
C VAL A 222 -2.69 14.57 0.96
N GLN A 223 -2.16 14.48 -0.26
CA GLN A 223 -2.19 13.29 -1.10
C GLN A 223 -1.48 12.12 -0.40
N SER A 224 -0.23 12.33 0.02
CA SER A 224 0.56 11.32 0.72
C SER A 224 0.00 10.96 2.09
N ALA A 225 -0.46 11.94 2.86
CA ALA A 225 -1.12 11.73 4.15
C ALA A 225 -2.42 10.92 4.02
N SER A 226 -3.25 11.21 3.01
CA SER A 226 -4.49 10.48 2.77
C SER A 226 -4.23 8.99 2.46
N PHE A 227 -3.18 8.70 1.70
CA PHE A 227 -2.82 7.32 1.38
C PHE A 227 -2.25 6.57 2.59
N ALA A 228 -1.41 7.23 3.39
CA ALA A 228 -0.91 6.66 4.65
C ALA A 228 -2.06 6.35 5.62
N LEU A 229 -3.03 7.26 5.76
CA LEU A 229 -4.21 7.06 6.59
C LEU A 229 -5.07 5.90 6.10
N PHE A 230 -5.41 5.88 4.81
CA PHE A 230 -6.23 4.82 4.21
C PHE A 230 -5.58 3.45 4.38
N THR A 231 -4.27 3.36 4.09
CA THR A 231 -3.48 2.14 4.30
C THR A 231 -3.49 1.71 5.77
N THR A 232 -3.30 2.65 6.70
CA THR A 232 -3.33 2.38 8.14
C THR A 232 -4.66 1.76 8.56
N VAL A 233 -5.79 2.32 8.13
CA VAL A 233 -7.12 1.81 8.46
C VAL A 233 -7.30 0.37 7.97
N VAL A 234 -7.05 0.12 6.69
CA VAL A 234 -7.27 -1.19 6.06
C VAL A 234 -6.37 -2.25 6.68
N LEU A 235 -5.07 -1.95 6.78
CA LEU A 235 -4.07 -2.92 7.24
C LEU A 235 -4.15 -3.17 8.74
N THR A 236 -4.52 -2.18 9.55
CA THR A 236 -4.75 -2.37 10.99
C THR A 236 -5.93 -3.31 11.24
N SER A 237 -7.07 -3.11 10.58
CA SER A 237 -8.20 -4.03 10.69
C SER A 237 -7.81 -5.45 10.27
N ARG A 238 -7.06 -5.59 9.17
CA ARG A 238 -6.52 -6.88 8.71
C ARG A 238 -5.62 -7.54 9.73
N ALA A 239 -4.72 -6.79 10.37
CA ALA A 239 -3.84 -7.30 11.42
C ALA A 239 -4.62 -7.84 12.62
N VAL A 240 -5.62 -7.08 13.10
CA VAL A 240 -6.51 -7.49 14.20
C VAL A 240 -7.27 -8.76 13.85
N ALA A 241 -7.86 -8.81 12.65
CA ALA A 241 -8.57 -9.99 12.17
C ALA A 241 -7.64 -11.20 12.09
N HIS A 242 -6.39 -11.01 11.60
CA HIS A 242 -5.41 -12.08 11.51
C HIS A 242 -5.01 -12.58 12.88
N HIS A 243 -4.78 -11.68 13.83
CA HIS A 243 -4.44 -12.00 15.21
C HIS A 243 -5.54 -12.84 15.89
N LYS A 244 -6.80 -12.37 15.84
CA LYS A 244 -7.96 -13.11 16.36
C LYS A 244 -8.08 -14.49 15.73
N TRP A 245 -7.91 -14.58 14.41
CA TRP A 245 -7.98 -15.85 13.71
C TRP A 245 -6.85 -16.80 14.11
N TYR A 246 -5.62 -16.30 14.32
CA TYR A 246 -4.50 -17.13 14.76
C TYR A 246 -4.72 -17.69 16.17
N LEU A 247 -5.18 -16.86 17.11
CA LEU A 247 -5.53 -17.27 18.48
C LEU A 247 -6.63 -18.34 18.51
N ALA A 248 -7.62 -18.24 17.61
CA ALA A 248 -8.70 -19.21 17.53
C ALA A 248 -8.33 -20.50 16.78
N LYS A 249 -7.35 -20.42 15.87
CA LYS A 249 -7.00 -21.55 14.99
C LYS A 249 -5.93 -22.46 15.56
N PHE A 250 -5.00 -21.92 16.34
CA PHE A 250 -3.82 -22.64 16.82
C PHE A 250 -3.74 -22.57 18.35
N ASP A 251 -3.83 -23.72 19.01
CA ASP A 251 -3.71 -23.83 20.46
C ASP A 251 -2.31 -23.40 20.97
N ASP A 252 -1.28 -23.60 20.13
CA ASP A 252 0.12 -23.25 20.37
C ASP A 252 0.49 -21.83 19.91
N TYR A 253 -0.48 -20.97 19.54
CA TYR A 253 -0.17 -19.60 19.15
C TYR A 253 0.43 -18.79 20.29
N PRO A 254 1.56 -18.07 20.09
CA PRO A 254 2.17 -17.27 21.15
C PRO A 254 1.25 -16.14 21.63
N LYS A 255 0.68 -16.29 22.83
CA LYS A 255 -0.26 -15.33 23.43
C LYS A 255 0.37 -13.97 23.79
N SER A 256 1.70 -13.91 23.86
CA SER A 256 2.43 -12.65 24.07
C SER A 256 2.47 -11.76 22.83
N ARG A 257 2.26 -12.32 21.63
CA ARG A 257 2.22 -11.53 20.40
C ARG A 257 1.06 -10.56 20.41
N LYS A 258 1.27 -9.42 19.77
CA LYS A 258 0.26 -8.38 19.56
C LYS A 258 -0.25 -8.40 18.12
N ALA A 259 -1.31 -7.68 17.81
CA ALA A 259 -1.85 -7.67 16.45
C ALA A 259 -0.92 -6.93 15.49
N LEU A 260 -0.43 -5.74 15.88
CA LEU A 260 0.26 -4.81 14.99
C LEU A 260 1.40 -4.01 15.64
N ILE A 261 1.21 -3.42 16.82
CA ILE A 261 2.21 -2.60 17.52
C ILE A 261 2.90 -3.46 18.58
N PRO A 262 4.22 -3.69 18.47
CA PRO A 262 4.96 -4.50 19.43
C PRO A 262 4.69 -4.07 20.87
N LEU A 263 4.43 -5.05 21.75
CA LEU A 263 4.18 -4.87 23.18
C LEU A 263 2.92 -4.07 23.57
N LEU A 264 2.22 -3.44 22.61
CA LEU A 264 1.07 -2.58 22.88
C LEU A 264 -0.25 -3.17 22.32
N PHE A 265 -0.36 -3.31 21.00
CA PHE A 265 -1.63 -3.53 20.30
C PHE A 265 -1.57 -4.62 19.25
#